data_AF-A0A954N7Y1-F1
#
_entry.id   AF-A0A954N7Y1-F1
#
_cell.length_a   1.000
_cell.length_b   1.000
_cell.length_c   1.000
_cell.angle_alpha   90.00
_cell.angle_beta   90.00
_cell.angle_gamma   90.00
#
_symmetry.space_group_name_H-M   'P 1'
#
loop_
_entity.id
_entity.type
_entity.pdbx_description
1 polymer ?
#
loop_
_entity_poly.entity_id
_entity_poly.type
_entity_poly.pdbx_seq_one_letter_code
_entity_poly.pdbx_strand_id
1 'polypeptide(L)' 'MDQELVSRLERELERAVATAVKKIAAKRLPMQPSRQTIHLMAKAAVSVYEAAAAAHERRD' A
#
# COMPACT_ATOMS: atom_id res chain seq x y z
N MET A 1 0.60 -8.20 13.95
CA MET A 1 0.60 -6.75 14.24
C MET A 1 -0.74 -6.34 14.81
N ASP A 2 -0.78 -5.25 15.55
CA ASP A 2 -2.03 -4.68 16.09
C ASP A 2 -2.91 -4.11 14.96
N GLN A 3 -4.23 -4.29 15.07
CA GLN A 3 -5.20 -3.90 14.04
C GLN A 3 -5.31 -2.38 13.86
N GLU A 4 -5.10 -1.61 14.93
CA GLU A 4 -5.05 -0.15 14.84
C GLU A 4 -3.83 0.31 14.03
N LEU A 5 -2.67 -0.31 14.29
CA LEU A 5 -1.44 -0.07 13.54
C LEU A 5 -1.60 -0.43 12.06
N VAL A 6 -2.18 -1.59 11.75
CA VAL A 6 -2.49 -2.03 10.37
C VAL A 6 -3.36 -1.00 9.67
N SER A 7 -4.46 -0.58 10.31
CA SER A 7 -5.37 0.43 9.76
C SER A 7 -4.67 1.78 9.51
N ARG A 8 -3.72 2.16 10.35
CA ARG A 8 -2.92 3.38 10.16
C ARG A 8 -1.96 3.25 8.98
N LEU A 9 -1.28 2.11 8.86
CA LEU A 9 -0.41 1.78 7.72
C LEU A 9 -1.18 1.78 6.40
N GLU A 10 -2.35 1.15 6.35
CA GLU A 10 -3.22 1.13 5.16
C GLU A 10 -3.54 2.56 4.70
N ARG A 11 -3.92 3.45 5.62
CA ARG A 11 -4.24 4.86 5.28
C ARG A 11 -3.03 5.63 4.74
N GLU A 12 -1.86 5.46 5.32
CA GLU A 12 -0.64 6.12 4.83
C GLU A 12 -0.21 5.58 3.47
N LEU A 13 -0.28 4.26 3.28
CA LEU A 13 0.03 3.65 2.00
C LEU A 13 -0.99 4.01 0.93
N GLU A 14 -2.28 4.14 1.25
CA GLU A 14 -3.31 4.60 0.29
C GLU A 14 -2.97 6.00 -0.23
N ARG A 15 -2.58 6.92 0.66
CA ARG A 15 -2.11 8.26 0.27
C ARG A 15 -0.84 8.23 -0.57
N ALA A 16 0.13 7.40 -0.19
CA ALA A 16 1.39 7.26 -0.89
C ALA A 16 1.20 6.68 -2.30
N VAL A 17 0.41 5.60 -2.43
CA VAL A 17 0.07 4.96 -3.71
C VAL A 17 -0.69 5.94 -4.60
N ALA A 18 -1.70 6.65 -4.08
CA ALA A 18 -2.43 7.66 -4.85
C ALA A 18 -1.49 8.74 -5.41
N THR A 19 -0.51 9.18 -4.61
CA THR A 19 0.48 10.19 -5.02
C THR A 19 1.44 9.64 -6.08
N ALA A 20 1.95 8.42 -5.90
CA ALA A 20 2.84 7.77 -6.86
C ALA A 20 2.13 7.53 -8.20
N VAL A 21 0.90 7.00 -8.15
CA VAL A 21 0.05 6.81 -9.32
C VAL A 21 -0.18 8.14 -10.02
N LYS A 22 -0.58 9.22 -9.34
CA LYS A 22 -0.75 10.53 -9.99
C LYS A 22 0.51 10.99 -10.72
N LYS A 23 1.69 10.82 -10.12
CA LYS A 23 2.98 11.20 -10.72
C LYS A 23 3.34 10.37 -11.95
N ILE A 24 3.06 9.07 -11.93
CA ILE A 24 3.38 8.13 -13.02
C ILE A 24 2.32 8.18 -14.13
N ALA A 25 1.05 8.07 -13.74
CA ALA A 25 -0.10 8.00 -14.62
C ALA A 25 -0.28 9.28 -15.43
N ALA A 26 -0.03 10.47 -14.83
CA ALA A 26 -0.09 11.74 -15.56
C ALA A 26 0.91 11.82 -16.74
N LYS A 27 1.94 10.95 -16.76
CA LYS A 27 2.95 10.94 -17.81
C LYS A 27 2.85 9.71 -18.74
N ARG A 28 2.22 8.61 -18.32
CA ARG A 28 2.39 7.31 -18.98
C ARG A 28 1.19 6.36 -18.98
N LEU A 29 0.09 6.66 -18.28
CA LEU A 29 -1.05 5.74 -18.24
C LEU A 29 -2.28 6.33 -18.94
N PRO A 30 -2.98 5.53 -19.77
CA PRO A 30 -4.15 5.99 -20.50
C PRO A 30 -5.34 6.29 -19.58
N MET A 31 -5.38 5.70 -18.37
CA MET A 31 -6.43 5.94 -17.38
C MET A 31 -5.87 5.90 -15.95
N GLN A 32 -6.48 6.69 -15.07
CA GLN A 32 -6.19 6.68 -13.64
C GLN A 32 -6.95 5.52 -12.97
N PRO A 33 -6.34 4.75 -12.05
CA PRO A 33 -7.04 3.75 -11.28
C PRO A 33 -8.09 4.38 -10.37
N SER A 34 -9.18 3.64 -10.12
CA SER A 34 -10.24 4.08 -9.23
C SER A 34 -9.76 4.17 -7.77
N ARG A 35 -10.52 4.90 -6.94
CA ARG A 35 -10.28 4.92 -5.49
C ARG A 35 -10.28 3.51 -4.88
N GLN A 36 -11.20 2.65 -5.31
CA GLN A 36 -11.27 1.26 -4.84
C GLN A 36 -10.01 0.48 -5.20
N THR A 37 -9.49 0.67 -6.41
CA THR A 37 -8.23 0.04 -6.85
C THR A 37 -7.06 0.51 -5.99
N ILE A 38 -6.92 1.81 -5.74
CA ILE A 38 -5.87 2.37 -4.88
C ILE A 38 -5.97 1.81 -3.45
N HIS A 39 -7.18 1.70 -2.91
CA HIS A 39 -7.42 1.12 -1.59
C HIS A 39 -6.95 -0.34 -1.52
N LEU A 40 -7.29 -1.17 -2.51
CA LEU A 40 -6.84 -2.57 -2.57
C LEU A 40 -5.32 -2.69 -2.71
N MET A 41 -4.68 -1.80 -3.48
CA MET A 41 -3.22 -1.76 -3.58
C MET A 41 -2.56 -1.44 -2.24
N ALA A 42 -3.12 -0.51 -1.47
CA ALA A 42 -2.61 -0.18 -0.14
C ALA A 42 -2.67 -1.39 0.80
N LYS A 43 -3.80 -2.13 0.79
CA LYS A 43 -3.95 -3.38 1.57
C LYS A 43 -2.93 -4.43 1.17
N ALA A 44 -2.76 -4.66 -0.13
CA ALA A 44 -1.76 -5.60 -0.63
C ALA A 44 -0.34 -5.21 -0.18
N ALA A 45 -0.01 -3.92 -0.20
CA ALA A 45 1.28 -3.42 0.28
C ALA A 45 1.47 -3.64 1.78
N VAL A 46 0.43 -3.44 2.61
CA VAL A 46 0.48 -3.78 4.04
C VAL A 46 0.71 -5.28 4.23
N SER A 47 0.00 -6.15 3.53
CA SER A 47 0.18 -7.60 3.66
C SER A 47 1.60 -8.05 3.29
N VAL A 48 2.22 -7.43 2.27
CA VAL A 48 3.62 -7.70 1.92
C VAL A 48 4.56 -7.26 3.05
N TYR A 49 4.31 -6.10 3.67
CA TYR A 49 5.11 -5.63 4.80
C TYR A 49 4.98 -6.55 6.02
N GLU A 50 3.76 -6.98 6.38
CA GLU A 50 3.53 -7.92 7.47
C GLU A 50 4.25 -9.24 7.24
N ALA A 51 4.18 -9.77 6.01
CA ALA A 51 4.90 -10.98 5.64
C ALA A 51 6.42 -10.83 5.75
N ALA A 52 6.96 -9.67 5.34
CA ALA A 52 8.38 -9.36 5.46
C ALA A 52 8.82 -9.21 6.93
N ALA A 53 8.04 -8.52 7.75
CA ALA A 53 8.31 -8.37 9.19
C ALA A 53 8.30 -9.73 9.90
N ALA A 54 7.30 -10.57 9.63
CA ALA A 54 7.22 -11.92 10.19
C ALA A 54 8.33 -12.87 9.66
N ALA A 55 8.89 -12.59 8.48
CA ALA A 55 10.05 -13.32 7.98
C ALA A 55 11.35 -12.87 8.68
N HIS A 56 11.45 -11.60 9.06
CA HIS A 56 12.58 -11.05 9.81
C HIS A 56 12.62 -11.59 11.23
N GLU A 57 11.48 -11.58 11.95
CA GLU A 57 11.37 -12.10 13.32
C GLU A 57 11.69 -13.60 13.44
N ARG A 58 11.59 -14.37 12.35
CA ARG A 58 11.94 -15.79 12.32
C ARG A 58 13.43 -16.06 12.06
N ARG A 59 14.18 -15.05 11.65
CA ARG A 59 15.62 -15.15 11.33
C ARG A 59 16.51 -14.69 12.47
N ASP A 60 15.98 -13.87 13.38
CA ASP A 60 16.62 -13.44 14.62
C ASP A 60 16.28 -14.40 15.78
#